data_AF-A0A965TA55-F1
#
_entry.id   AF-A0A965TA55-F1
#
_cell.length_a   1.000
_cell.length_b   1.000
_cell.length_c   1.000
_cell.angle_alpha   90.00
_cell.angle_beta   90.00
_cell.angle_gamma   90.00
#
_symmetry.space_group_name_H-M   'P 1'
#
loop_
_entity.id
_entity.type
_entity.pdbx_description
1 polymer ?
#
loop_
_entity_poly.entity_id
_entity_poly.type
_entity_poly.pdbx_seq_one_letter_code
_entity_poly.pdbx_strand_id
1 'polypeptide(L)' 'MNKNLTATESRILNLIAQQKKSKEIAEILFVSEKTIRNHRYNIKKKLDLPKENNSLLKWAILNFK' A
#
# COMPACT_ATOMS: atom_id res chain seq x y z
N MET A 1 9.31 -11.13 4.93
CA MET A 1 9.53 -9.69 4.63
C MET A 1 9.95 -9.55 3.17
N ASN A 2 9.10 -8.96 2.32
CA ASN A 2 9.40 -8.76 0.91
C ASN A 2 10.55 -7.76 0.74
N LYS A 3 11.75 -8.25 0.39
CA LYS A 3 12.99 -7.46 0.24
C LYS A 3 12.94 -6.37 -0.85
N ASN A 4 11.86 -6.28 -1.63
CA ASN A 4 11.74 -5.36 -2.76
C ASN A 4 10.96 -4.06 -2.46
N LEU A 5 10.36 -3.95 -1.27
CA LEU A 5 9.64 -2.74 -0.85
C LEU A 5 10.57 -1.84 -0.04
N THR A 6 10.52 -0.55 -0.32
CA THR A 6 11.16 0.47 0.52
C THR A 6 10.49 0.52 1.90
N ALA A 7 11.16 1.14 2.87
CA ALA A 7 10.60 1.34 4.21
C ALA A 7 9.25 2.08 4.16
N THR A 8 9.14 3.10 3.31
CA THR A 8 7.91 3.86 3.10
C THR A 8 6.80 3.01 2.50
N GLU A 9 7.10 2.23 1.46
CA GLU A 9 6.12 1.34 0.83
C GLU A 9 5.64 0.25 1.80
N SER A 10 6.53 -0.29 2.63
CA SER A 10 6.17 -1.26 3.67
C SER A 10 5.27 -0.64 4.74
N ARG A 11 5.55 0.60 5.14
CA ARG A 11 4.70 1.34 6.09
C ARG A 11 3.31 1.63 5.52
N ILE A 12 3.24 2.06 4.25
CA ILE A 12 1.96 2.25 3.54
C ILE A 12 1.21 0.93 3.45
N LEU A 13 1.89 -0.17 3.14
CA LEU A 13 1.27 -1.47 2.99
C LEU A 13 0.70 -2.02 4.31
N ASN A 14 1.39 -1.78 5.43
CA ASN A 14 0.87 -2.08 6.76
C ASN A 14 -0.41 -1.28 7.06
N LEU A 15 -0.43 0.03 6.77
CA LEU A 15 -1.64 0.84 6.94
C LEU A 15 -2.80 0.37 6.04
N ILE A 16 -2.50 -0.13 4.84
CA ILE A 16 -3.49 -0.76 3.94
C ILE A 16 -4.03 -2.06 4.57
N ALA A 17 -3.18 -2.89 5.17
CA ALA A 17 -3.61 -4.11 5.87
C ALA A 17 -4.56 -3.79 7.03
N GLN A 18 -4.38 -2.63 7.68
CA GLN A 18 -5.29 -2.09 8.71
C GLN A 18 -6.56 -1.44 8.12
N GLN A 19 -6.86 -1.66 6.84
CA GLN A 19 -8.03 -1.14 6.13
C GLN A 19 -8.11 0.40 6.04
N LYS A 20 -6.97 1.11 6.17
CA LYS A 20 -6.94 2.57 6.00
C LYS A 20 -7.11 2.98 4.53
N LYS A 21 -7.97 3.98 4.30
CA LYS A 21 -8.18 4.60 2.99
C LYS A 21 -6.99 5.48 2.59
N SER A 22 -6.82 5.73 1.28
CA SER A 22 -5.72 6.57 0.77
C SER A 22 -5.66 7.95 1.43
N LYS A 23 -6.82 8.54 1.71
CA LYS A 23 -6.95 9.82 2.42
C LYS A 23 -6.43 9.73 3.87
N GLU A 24 -6.86 8.72 4.62
CA GLU A 24 -6.40 8.51 6.01
C GLU A 24 -4.88 8.27 6.07
N ILE A 25 -4.35 7.46 5.14
CA ILE A 25 -2.90 7.21 5.05
C ILE A 25 -2.14 8.49 4.73
N ALA A 26 -2.70 9.33 3.85
CA ALA A 26 -2.12 10.61 3.47
C ALA A 26 -2.04 11.56 4.68
N GLU A 27 -3.09 11.61 5.50
CA GLU A 27 -3.13 12.35 6.75
C GLU A 27 -2.11 11.83 7.77
N ILE A 28 -2.03 10.50 7.98
CA ILE A 28 -1.09 9.86 8.91
C ILE A 28 0.38 10.11 8.51
N LEU A 29 0.66 10.11 7.22
CA LEU A 29 2.02 10.26 6.69
C LEU A 29 2.35 11.71 6.31
N PHE A 30 1.45 12.66 6.54
CA PHE A 30 1.60 14.08 6.19
C PHE A 30 2.00 14.31 4.72
N VAL A 31 1.37 13.57 3.80
CA VAL A 31 1.59 13.68 2.34
C VAL A 31 0.27 13.87 1.61
N SER A 32 0.33 14.18 0.31
CA SER A 32 -0.88 14.27 -0.50
C SER A 32 -1.50 12.90 -0.76
N GLU A 33 -2.83 12.83 -0.89
CA GLU A 33 -3.51 11.59 -1.32
C GLU A 33 -2.99 11.10 -2.68
N LYS A 34 -2.62 12.03 -3.58
CA LYS A 34 -2.00 11.69 -4.87
C LYS A 34 -0.69 10.93 -4.68
N THR A 35 0.14 11.33 -3.71
CA THR A 35 1.38 10.63 -3.34
C THR A 35 1.09 9.19 -2.90
N ILE A 36 0.07 8.99 -2.04
CA ILE A 36 -0.33 7.65 -1.60
C ILE A 36 -0.84 6.79 -2.77
N ARG A 37 -1.62 7.36 -3.69
CA ARG A 37 -2.06 6.64 -4.91
C ARG A 37 -0.88 6.20 -5.77
N ASN A 38 0.13 7.06 -5.94
CA ASN A 38 1.35 6.72 -6.67
C ASN A 38 2.13 5.60 -5.98
N HIS A 39 2.27 5.65 -4.65
CA HIS A 39 2.89 4.55 -3.90
C HIS A 39 2.10 3.25 -4.06
N ARG A 40 0.76 3.26 -3.96
CA ARG A 40 -0.09 2.07 -4.18
C ARG A 40 0.12 1.47 -5.57
N TYR A 41 0.25 2.31 -6.61
CA TYR A 41 0.57 1.87 -7.96
C TYR A 41 1.95 1.20 -8.05
N ASN A 42 2.98 1.86 -7.50
CA ASN A 42 4.34 1.31 -7.49
C ASN A 42 4.44 0.00 -6.71
N ILE A 43 3.74 -0.10 -5.58
CA ILE A 43 3.68 -1.33 -4.78
C ILE A 43 2.99 -2.45 -5.57
N LYS A 44 1.84 -2.19 -6.20
CA LYS A 44 1.18 -3.18 -7.08
C LYS A 44 2.13 -3.67 -8.17
N LYS A 45 2.86 -2.75 -8.82
CA LYS A 45 3.83 -3.08 -9.87
C LYS A 45 5.00 -3.93 -9.34
N LYS A 46 5.52 -3.61 -8.16
CA LYS A 46 6.62 -4.36 -7.52
C LYS A 46 6.21 -5.75 -7.03
N LEU A 47 4.95 -5.91 -6.64
CA LEU A 47 4.37 -7.16 -6.17
C LEU A 47 3.72 -7.96 -7.31
N ASP A 48 3.81 -7.49 -8.55
CA ASP A 48 3.20 -8.05 -9.75
C ASP A 48 1.71 -8.43 -9.54
N LEU A 49 0.97 -7.53 -8.89
CA LEU A 49 -0.42 -7.79 -8.54
C LEU A 49 -1.37 -7.51 -9.71
N PRO A 50 -2.50 -8.25 -9.79
CA PRO A 50 -3.54 -7.99 -10.77
C PRO A 50 -4.00 -6.53 -10.73
N LYS A 51 -4.36 -5.99 -11.90
CA LYS A 51 -4.85 -4.61 -12.06
C LYS A 51 -6.16 -4.32 -11.32
N GLU A 52 -6.81 -5.34 -10.77
CA GLU A 52 -8.01 -5.21 -9.96
C GLU A 52 -7.82 -4.20 -8.82
N ASN A 53 -8.86 -3.40 -8.54
CA ASN A 53 -8.78 -2.36 -7.52
C ASN A 53 -8.44 -2.91 -6.13
N ASN A 54 -9.01 -4.06 -5.77
CA ASN A 54 -8.89 -4.66 -4.44
C ASN A 54 -7.71 -5.63 -4.28
N SER A 55 -6.92 -5.87 -5.32
CA SER A 55 -5.80 -6.82 -5.29
C SER A 55 -4.78 -6.49 -4.19
N LEU A 56 -4.41 -5.20 -4.07
CA LEU A 56 -3.44 -4.74 -3.08
C LEU A 56 -3.94 -4.89 -1.64
N LEU A 57 -5.24 -4.63 -1.40
CA LEU A 57 -5.84 -4.78 -0.07
C LEU A 57 -5.90 -6.26 0.34
N LYS A 58 -6.39 -7.13 -0.55
CA LYS A 58 -6.44 -8.58 -0.32
C LYS A 58 -5.05 -9.13 -0.02
N TRP A 59 -4.05 -8.73 -0.82
CA TRP A 59 -2.68 -9.16 -0.63
C TRP A 59 -2.13 -8.67 0.71
N ALA A 60 -2.37 -7.40 1.09
CA ALA A 60 -1.92 -6.85 2.36
C ALA A 60 -2.52 -7.60 3.57
N ILE A 61 -3.82 -7.90 3.53
CA ILE A 61 -4.50 -8.67 4.60
C ILE A 61 -3.91 -10.10 4.71
N LEU A 62 -3.62 -10.75 3.58
CA LEU A 62 -3.10 -12.12 3.57
C LEU A 62 -1.65 -12.21 4.08
N ASN A 63 -0.82 -11.20 3.82
CA ASN A 63 0.62 -11.23 4.08
C ASN A 63 1.06 -10.56 5.40
N PHE A 64 0.18 -9.82 6.07
CA PHE A 64 0.46 -9.13 7.35
C PHE A 64 -0.30 -9.73 8.53
N LYS A 65 -0.66 -11.02 8.44
CA LYS A 65 -1.22 -11.80 9.56
C LYS A 65 -0.19 -12.10 10.62
#